data_AF-A0A6C1QSU9-F1
#
_entry.id   AF-A0A6C1QSU9-F1
#
_cell.length_a   1.000
_cell.length_b   1.000
_cell.length_c   1.000
_cell.angle_alpha   90.00
_cell.angle_beta   90.00
_cell.angle_gamma   90.00
#
_symmetry.space_group_name_H-M   'P 1'
#
loop_
_entity.id
_entity.type
_entity.pdbx_description
1 polymer ?
#
loop_
_entity_poly.entity_id
_entity_poly.type
_entity_poly.pdbx_seq_one_letter_code
_entity_poly.pdbx_strand_id
1 'polypeptide(L)'
;MYAAETMYGSERFRRRITKLPKTHPDANEAARIDLARDGFTGCLPGLPEEMLDDIFEYFHDRNAPLLQDDHRLGEYSTRIGAVIDLFLGSYDHDADPLTIDEWQFIRESVDAFAVDMDMNTVNYIMTLVVDKGAL
;
A
#
# COMPACT_ATOMS: atom_id res chain seq x y z
N MET A 1 14.17 -1.64 -21.53
CA MET A 1 13.74 -0.27 -21.21
C MET A 1 12.41 -0.38 -20.49
N TYR A 2 12.42 -0.67 -19.17
CA TYR A 2 11.22 -0.95 -18.35
C TYR A 2 11.47 -0.54 -16.88
N ALA A 3 11.86 0.71 -16.64
CA ALA A 3 12.12 1.21 -15.27
C ALA A 3 11.38 2.52 -14.95
N ALA A 4 10.59 3.04 -15.90
CA ALA A 4 9.95 4.34 -15.77
C ALA A 4 8.47 4.27 -15.35
N GLU A 5 7.82 3.10 -15.30
CA GLU A 5 6.40 3.01 -14.93
C GLU A 5 6.19 2.58 -13.47
N THR A 6 7.09 1.77 -12.91
CA THR A 6 6.99 1.24 -11.54
C THR A 6 7.27 2.28 -10.46
N MET A 7 8.19 3.23 -10.70
CA MET A 7 8.53 4.31 -9.75
C MET A 7 7.40 5.35 -9.55
N TYR A 8 6.27 5.23 -10.26
CA TYR A 8 5.19 6.23 -10.24
C TYR A 8 4.01 5.89 -9.33
N GLY A 9 3.82 4.62 -8.94
CA GLY A 9 2.62 4.18 -8.21
C GLY A 9 2.50 4.81 -6.82
N SER A 10 3.44 4.50 -5.92
CA SER A 10 3.46 5.04 -4.55
C SER A 10 3.65 6.56 -4.52
N GLU A 11 4.45 7.12 -5.43
CA GLU A 11 4.63 8.58 -5.54
C GLU A 11 3.34 9.29 -5.97
N ARG A 12 2.53 8.68 -6.86
CA ARG A 12 1.21 9.20 -7.21
C ARG A 12 0.28 9.19 -6.01
N PHE A 13 0.24 8.08 -5.27
CA PHE A 13 -0.51 7.98 -4.02
C PHE A 13 -0.08 9.05 -3.02
N ARG A 14 1.23 9.18 -2.79
CA ARG A 14 1.82 10.17 -1.89
C ARG A 14 1.45 11.61 -2.23
N ARG A 15 1.53 11.97 -3.51
CA ARG A 15 1.10 13.29 -3.98
C ARG A 15 -0.38 13.52 -3.78
N ARG A 16 -1.23 12.50 -3.95
CA ARG A 16 -2.67 12.60 -3.73
C ARG A 16 -2.98 12.85 -2.26
N ILE A 17 -2.44 12.04 -1.36
CA ILE A 17 -2.67 12.15 0.08
C ILE A 17 -2.14 13.48 0.64
N THR A 18 -0.90 13.85 0.34
CA THR A 18 -0.30 15.10 0.86
C THR A 18 -0.99 16.37 0.35
N LYS A 19 -1.75 16.29 -0.75
CA LYS A 19 -2.55 17.40 -1.27
C LYS A 19 -3.98 17.41 -0.74
N LEU A 20 -4.43 16.37 -0.03
CA LEU A 20 -5.81 16.22 0.44
C LEU A 20 -6.32 17.46 1.18
N PRO A 21 -5.58 18.07 2.14
CA PRO A 21 -6.07 19.26 2.84
C PRO A 21 -6.28 20.48 1.94
N LYS A 22 -5.57 20.54 0.79
CA LYS A 22 -5.68 21.63 -0.18
C LYS A 22 -6.79 21.38 -1.20
N THR A 23 -7.00 20.13 -1.62
CA THR A 23 -8.00 19.77 -2.64
C THR A 23 -9.38 19.52 -2.05
N HIS A 24 -9.45 19.05 -0.80
CA HIS A 24 -10.67 18.72 -0.07
C HIS A 24 -10.59 19.25 1.37
N PRO A 25 -10.56 20.58 1.56
CA PRO A 25 -10.41 21.19 2.90
C PRO A 25 -11.53 20.81 3.86
N ASP A 26 -12.73 20.55 3.34
CA ASP A 26 -13.93 20.22 4.14
C ASP A 26 -14.19 18.70 4.25
N ALA A 27 -13.23 17.85 3.82
CA ALA A 27 -13.38 16.41 3.93
C ALA A 27 -13.36 15.98 5.40
N ASN A 28 -14.46 15.37 5.83
CA ASN A 28 -14.53 14.66 7.10
C ASN A 28 -13.72 13.36 7.05
N GLU A 29 -13.60 12.70 8.20
CA GLU A 29 -12.85 11.45 8.34
C GLU A 29 -13.26 10.38 7.32
N ALA A 30 -14.55 10.09 7.19
CA ALA A 30 -15.06 9.09 6.24
C ALA A 30 -14.65 9.43 4.79
N ALA A 31 -14.84 10.68 4.36
CA ALA A 31 -14.44 11.11 3.02
C ALA A 31 -12.93 11.01 2.79
N ARG A 32 -12.10 11.29 3.82
CA ARG A 32 -10.64 11.12 3.74
C ARG A 32 -10.26 9.66 3.52
N ILE A 33 -10.93 8.75 4.22
CA ILE A 33 -10.71 7.30 4.09
C ILE A 33 -11.09 6.84 2.68
N ASP A 34 -12.26 7.22 2.17
CA ASP A 34 -12.71 6.87 0.81
C ASP A 34 -11.72 7.39 -0.25
N LEU A 35 -11.28 8.65 -0.12
CA LEU A 35 -10.29 9.24 -1.01
C LEU A 35 -8.93 8.55 -0.98
N ALA A 36 -8.53 8.03 0.18
CA ALA A 36 -7.30 7.26 0.34
C ALA A 36 -7.48 5.86 -0.25
N ARG A 37 -8.61 5.19 -0.02
CA ARG A 37 -8.94 3.88 -0.60
C ARG A 37 -8.91 3.94 -2.12
N ASP A 38 -9.61 4.91 -2.71
CA ASP A 38 -9.59 5.17 -4.16
C ASP A 38 -8.18 5.45 -4.70
N GLY A 39 -7.35 6.12 -3.89
CA GLY A 39 -5.96 6.38 -4.22
C GLY A 39 -5.15 5.09 -4.27
N PHE A 40 -5.36 4.21 -3.29
CA PHE A 40 -4.65 2.95 -3.13
C PHE A 40 -5.04 1.94 -4.23
N THR A 41 -6.33 1.66 -4.38
CA THR A 41 -6.86 0.72 -5.39
C THR A 41 -6.50 1.17 -6.81
N GLY A 42 -6.57 2.48 -7.07
CA GLY A 42 -6.17 3.07 -8.36
C GLY A 42 -4.68 2.94 -8.70
N CYS A 43 -3.82 2.58 -7.75
CA CYS A 43 -2.41 2.28 -7.99
C CYS A 43 -2.14 0.80 -8.31
N LEU A 44 -3.08 -0.09 -8.01
CA LEU A 44 -2.92 -1.54 -8.09
C LEU A 44 -4.03 -2.23 -8.92
N PRO A 45 -4.29 -1.79 -10.17
CA PRO A 45 -5.46 -2.25 -10.95
C PRO A 45 -5.42 -3.73 -11.37
N GLY A 46 -4.30 -4.42 -11.16
CA GLY A 46 -4.12 -5.83 -11.54
C GLY A 46 -4.35 -6.83 -10.42
N LEU A 47 -4.69 -6.37 -9.21
CA LEU A 47 -4.96 -7.23 -8.06
C LEU A 47 -6.46 -7.46 -7.87
N PRO A 48 -6.88 -8.60 -7.27
CA PRO A 48 -8.27 -8.84 -6.90
C PRO A 48 -8.81 -7.73 -5.99
N GLU A 49 -10.04 -7.29 -6.23
CA GLU A 49 -10.68 -6.19 -5.47
C GLU A 49 -10.80 -6.52 -3.97
N GLU A 50 -11.23 -7.74 -3.65
CA GLU A 50 -11.34 -8.23 -2.26
C GLU A 50 -9.99 -8.19 -1.53
N MET A 51 -8.91 -8.59 -2.21
CA MET A 51 -7.55 -8.50 -1.67
C MET A 51 -7.13 -7.04 -1.42
N LEU A 52 -7.46 -6.12 -2.34
CA LEU A 52 -7.15 -4.72 -2.19
C LEU A 52 -7.89 -4.08 -1.02
N ASP A 53 -9.14 -4.44 -0.81
CA ASP A 53 -9.94 -3.99 0.33
C ASP A 53 -9.35 -4.50 1.64
N ASP A 54 -9.04 -5.80 1.74
CA ASP A 54 -8.43 -6.41 2.93
C ASP A 54 -7.10 -5.74 3.29
N ILE A 55 -6.23 -5.54 2.29
CA ILE A 55 -4.93 -4.90 2.49
C ILE A 55 -5.12 -3.44 2.92
N PHE A 56 -5.99 -2.71 2.22
CA PHE A 56 -6.22 -1.31 2.55
C PHE A 56 -6.76 -1.17 3.97
N GLU A 57 -7.75 -1.98 4.36
CA GLU A 57 -8.34 -1.97 5.70
C GLU A 57 -7.29 -2.24 6.78
N TYR A 58 -6.51 -3.33 6.63
CA TYR A 58 -5.48 -3.69 7.59
C TYR A 58 -4.44 -2.59 7.80
N PHE A 59 -3.91 -2.03 6.72
CA PHE A 59 -2.89 -0.99 6.80
C PHE A 59 -3.47 0.36 7.16
N HIS A 60 -4.70 0.68 6.75
CA HIS A 60 -5.39 1.90 7.16
C HIS A 60 -5.63 1.89 8.66
N ASP A 61 -6.23 0.85 9.24
CA ASP A 61 -6.61 0.81 10.66
C ASP A 61 -5.41 1.03 11.58
N ARG A 62 -4.26 0.44 11.23
CA ARG A 62 -3.01 0.62 11.97
C ARG A 62 -2.41 2.01 11.85
N ASN A 63 -2.75 2.74 10.80
CA ASN A 63 -2.21 4.07 10.49
C ASN A 63 -3.30 5.16 10.49
N ALA A 64 -4.53 4.87 10.91
CA ALA A 64 -5.68 5.76 10.82
C ALA A 64 -5.44 7.11 11.52
N PRO A 65 -4.80 7.17 12.71
CA PRO A 65 -4.47 8.45 13.34
C PRO A 65 -3.59 9.37 12.47
N LEU A 66 -2.77 8.80 11.57
CA LEU A 66 -1.90 9.57 10.68
C LEU A 66 -2.68 10.26 9.55
N LEU A 67 -3.79 9.68 9.09
CA LEU A 67 -4.64 10.24 8.04
C LEU A 67 -5.48 11.43 8.54
N GLN A 68 -5.80 11.43 9.83
CA GLN A 68 -6.59 12.50 10.46
C GLN A 68 -5.76 13.74 10.79
N ASP A 69 -4.44 13.62 10.88
CA ASP A 69 -3.53 14.74 11.15
C ASP A 69 -2.83 15.20 9.88
N ASP A 70 -3.18 16.41 9.41
CA ASP A 70 -2.61 17.03 8.22
C ASP A 70 -1.07 17.12 8.25
N HIS A 71 -0.47 17.23 9.44
CA HIS A 71 0.99 17.27 9.61
C HIS A 71 1.65 15.88 9.45
N ARG A 72 0.87 14.81 9.55
CA ARG A 72 1.33 13.41 9.50
C ARG A 72 0.94 12.68 8.23
N LEU A 73 0.24 13.33 7.30
CA LEU A 73 -0.09 12.78 5.99
C LEU A 73 1.14 12.28 5.21
N GLY A 74 2.30 12.92 5.40
CA GLY A 74 3.56 12.44 4.84
C GLY A 74 3.96 11.05 5.36
N GLU A 75 3.80 10.83 6.66
CA GLU A 75 4.06 9.54 7.32
C GLU A 75 3.06 8.48 6.86
N TYR A 76 1.75 8.81 6.86
CA TYR A 76 0.69 7.92 6.35
C TYR A 76 1.00 7.48 4.92
N SER A 77 1.29 8.45 4.05
CA SER A 77 1.57 8.17 2.65
C SER A 77 2.83 7.35 2.40
N THR A 78 3.81 7.44 3.29
CA THR A 78 5.05 6.64 3.20
C THR A 78 4.78 5.20 3.59
N ARG A 79 4.00 4.96 4.65
CA ARG A 79 3.65 3.61 5.12
C ARG A 79 2.79 2.86 4.11
N ILE A 80 1.70 3.46 3.64
CA ILE A 80 0.84 2.85 2.60
C ILE A 80 1.57 2.80 1.25
N GLY A 81 2.40 3.79 0.95
CA GLY A 81 3.22 3.82 -0.26
C GLY A 81 4.16 2.62 -0.36
N ALA A 82 4.78 2.21 0.74
CA ALA A 82 5.64 1.03 0.76
C ALA A 82 4.89 -0.27 0.41
N VAL A 83 3.63 -0.39 0.84
CA VAL A 83 2.75 -1.52 0.45
C VAL A 83 2.45 -1.48 -1.05
N ILE A 84 2.17 -0.29 -1.61
CA ILE A 84 1.99 -0.15 -3.06
C ILE A 84 3.26 -0.58 -3.81
N ASP A 85 4.43 -0.11 -3.37
CA ASP A 85 5.71 -0.46 -3.99
C ASP A 85 6.01 -1.96 -3.92
N LEU A 86 5.61 -2.62 -2.82
CA LEU A 86 5.68 -4.06 -2.69
C LEU A 86 4.89 -4.78 -3.79
N PHE A 87 3.63 -4.44 -3.98
CA PHE A 87 2.80 -5.09 -4.99
C PHE A 87 3.15 -4.69 -6.43
N LEU A 88 3.91 -3.60 -6.61
CA LEU A 88 4.45 -3.17 -7.91
C LEU A 88 5.84 -3.74 -8.22
N GLY A 89 6.46 -4.51 -7.32
CA GLY A 89 7.80 -5.07 -7.56
C GLY A 89 8.94 -4.06 -7.36
N SER A 90 8.69 -2.94 -6.68
CA SER A 90 9.64 -1.84 -6.48
C SER A 90 9.90 -1.53 -5.00
N TYR A 91 9.70 -2.51 -4.11
CA TYR A 91 9.94 -2.35 -2.67
C TYR A 91 11.40 -2.00 -2.37
N ASP A 92 11.59 -0.98 -1.51
CA ASP A 92 12.91 -0.60 -1.01
C ASP A 92 13.27 -1.42 0.22
N HIS A 93 14.17 -2.39 0.03
CA HIS A 93 14.65 -3.29 1.08
C HIS A 93 15.43 -2.59 2.19
N ASP A 94 16.10 -1.48 1.88
CA ASP A 94 16.98 -0.78 2.83
C ASP A 94 16.17 0.10 3.78
N ALA A 95 15.04 0.65 3.29
CA ALA A 95 14.13 1.46 4.10
C ALA A 95 13.21 0.61 4.99
N ASP A 96 12.76 -0.54 4.48
CA ASP A 96 11.86 -1.53 5.11
C ASP A 96 10.99 -1.00 6.26
N PRO A 97 9.95 -0.19 5.97
CA PRO A 97 9.11 0.38 7.02
C PRO A 97 8.12 -0.63 7.60
N LEU A 98 8.07 -1.87 7.10
CA LEU A 98 7.07 -2.87 7.48
C LEU A 98 7.51 -3.70 8.69
N THR A 99 6.57 -3.95 9.61
CA THR A 99 6.80 -4.81 10.79
C THR A 99 6.63 -6.29 10.45
N ILE A 100 7.09 -7.18 11.34
CA ILE A 100 6.94 -8.62 11.14
C ILE A 100 5.47 -9.05 11.04
N ASP A 101 4.57 -8.46 11.83
CA ASP A 101 3.13 -8.74 11.77
C ASP A 101 2.54 -8.30 10.43
N GLU A 102 3.02 -7.17 9.88
CA GLU A 102 2.60 -6.68 8.56
C GLU A 102 3.06 -7.63 7.46
N TRP A 103 4.28 -8.16 7.55
CA TRP A 103 4.79 -9.19 6.64
C TRP A 103 4.00 -10.50 6.71
N GLN A 104 3.61 -10.93 7.91
CA GLN A 104 2.77 -12.11 8.09
C GLN A 104 1.39 -11.93 7.44
N PHE A 105 0.76 -10.77 7.65
CA PHE A 105 -0.52 -10.45 7.02
C PHE A 105 -0.42 -10.43 5.48
N ILE A 106 0.64 -9.81 4.94
CA ILE A 106 0.90 -9.81 3.50
C ILE A 106 1.01 -11.24 2.97
N ARG A 107 1.75 -12.12 3.67
CA ARG A 107 1.86 -13.53 3.28
C ARG A 107 0.50 -14.20 3.22
N GLU A 108 -0.28 -14.10 4.29
CA GLU A 108 -1.60 -14.74 4.38
C GLU A 108 -2.54 -14.24 3.28
N SER A 109 -2.49 -12.94 2.99
CA SER A 109 -3.26 -12.33 1.90
C SER A 109 -2.80 -12.86 0.53
N VAL A 110 -1.50 -12.87 0.25
CA VAL A 110 -0.98 -13.38 -1.03
C VAL A 110 -1.30 -14.86 -1.20
N ASP A 111 -1.16 -15.68 -0.16
CA ASP A 111 -1.48 -17.11 -0.21
C ASP A 111 -2.97 -17.35 -0.48
N ALA A 112 -3.86 -16.54 0.11
CA ALA A 112 -5.31 -16.65 -0.10
C ALA A 112 -5.73 -16.32 -1.55
N PHE A 113 -5.04 -15.37 -2.19
CA PHE A 113 -5.37 -14.87 -3.53
C PHE A 113 -4.40 -15.32 -4.63
N ALA A 114 -3.44 -16.20 -4.33
CA ALA A 114 -2.33 -16.55 -5.23
C ALA A 114 -2.77 -17.07 -6.61
N VAL A 115 -3.93 -17.72 -6.70
CA VAL A 115 -4.48 -18.26 -7.96
C VAL A 115 -4.94 -17.16 -8.92
N ASP A 116 -5.36 -16.02 -8.38
CA ASP A 116 -5.92 -14.89 -9.13
C ASP A 116 -4.88 -13.78 -9.39
N MET A 117 -3.65 -13.96 -8.88
CA MET A 117 -2.55 -13.01 -9.03
C MET A 117 -1.57 -13.40 -10.16
N ASP A 118 -0.85 -12.42 -10.70
CA ASP A 118 0.29 -12.70 -11.57
C ASP A 118 1.39 -13.45 -10.80
N MET A 119 1.84 -14.57 -11.37
CA MET A 119 2.80 -15.46 -10.72
C MET A 119 4.16 -14.79 -10.47
N ASN A 120 4.56 -13.78 -11.26
CA ASN A 120 5.81 -13.06 -10.98
C ASN A 120 5.65 -12.18 -9.74
N THR A 121 4.50 -11.52 -9.57
CA THR A 121 4.18 -10.74 -8.36
C THR A 121 4.13 -11.65 -7.13
N VAL A 122 3.45 -12.81 -7.22
CA VAL A 122 3.40 -13.79 -6.11
C VAL A 122 4.82 -14.22 -5.72
N ASN A 123 5.62 -14.67 -6.69
CA ASN A 123 6.99 -15.13 -6.44
C ASN A 123 7.87 -14.02 -5.85
N TYR A 124 7.73 -12.78 -6.34
CA TYR A 124 8.46 -11.63 -5.83
C TYR A 124 8.13 -11.40 -4.34
N ILE A 125 6.85 -11.28 -4.00
CA ILE A 125 6.43 -11.00 -2.62
C ILE A 125 6.80 -12.15 -1.69
N MET A 126 6.59 -13.40 -2.11
CA MET A 126 6.91 -14.57 -1.29
C MET A 126 8.43 -14.70 -1.03
N THR A 127 9.27 -14.31 -1.99
CA THR A 127 10.73 -14.22 -1.76
C THR A 127 11.04 -13.25 -0.62
N LEU A 128 10.40 -12.07 -0.63
CA LEU A 128 10.58 -11.06 0.41
C LEU A 128 10.08 -11.54 1.78
N VAL A 129 8.90 -12.14 1.83
CA VAL A 129 8.32 -12.70 3.05
C VAL A 129 9.27 -13.69 3.72
N VAL A 130 9.87 -14.60 2.94
CA VAL A 130 10.85 -15.57 3.43
C VAL A 130 12.10 -14.88 3.95
N ASP A 131 12.66 -13.92 3.21
CA ASP A 131 13.85 -13.17 3.60
C ASP A 131 13.64 -12.38 4.91
N LYS A 132 12.41 -11.92 5.16
CA LYS A 132 12.03 -11.18 6.38
C LYS A 132 11.70 -12.10 7.56
N GLY A 133 11.71 -13.42 7.37
CA GLY A 133 11.46 -14.40 8.42
C GLY A 133 9.99 -14.53 8.83
N ALA A 134 9.06 -14.10 7.98
CA ALA A 134 7.63 -14.25 8.19
C ALA A 134 7.14 -15.63 7.71
N LEU A 135 7.70 -16.70 8.31
CA LEU A 135 7.38 -18.11 8.05
C LEU A 135 6.33 -18.67 9.02
#